data_AF-A0A178IL08-F1
#
_entry.id   AF-A0A178IL08-F1
#
_cell.length_a   1.000
_cell.length_b   1.000
_cell.length_c   1.000
_cell.angle_alpha   90.00
_cell.angle_beta   90.00
_cell.angle_gamma   90.00
#
_symmetry.space_group_name_H-M   'P 1'
#
loop_
_entity.id
_entity.type
_entity.pdbx_description
1 polymer ?
#
loop_
_entity_poly.entity_id
_entity_poly.type
_entity_poly.pdbx_seq_one_letter_code
_entity_poly.pdbx_strand_id
1 'polypeptide(L)'
;MPRIRVPRYLAAALGMLAGLGAYVVHISNAFSYLSDDPAACVNCHIMGSYYASHAHSSHKGAATCNDCHVPHTGVFAKYAFKARDGLYHASVFTLRGEPQAMMIKEAGANVVQANCVRCHGRLNEIVAPGAPVTLAGKLHGEGHLCWDCHRDVPHGTVRSISSAPDAIVPYPESAMPAWLRAARGESPSPLPR
;
A
#
# COMPACT_ATOMS: atom_id res chain seq x y z
N MET A 1 43.16 -35.58 -8.44
CA MET A 1 42.62 -34.38 -7.76
C MET A 1 41.38 -33.92 -8.53
N PRO A 2 40.17 -33.99 -7.95
CA PRO A 2 38.97 -33.60 -8.68
C PRO A 2 39.00 -32.09 -8.93
N ARG A 3 39.07 -31.70 -10.21
CA ARG A 3 38.97 -30.31 -10.66
C ARG A 3 37.61 -29.76 -10.22
N ILE A 4 37.66 -28.97 -9.16
CA ILE A 4 36.70 -27.99 -8.64
C ILE A 4 35.51 -27.76 -9.62
N ARG A 5 34.41 -28.53 -9.48
CA ARG A 5 33.12 -28.27 -10.15
C ARG A 5 32.29 -27.21 -9.41
N VAL A 6 32.71 -26.86 -8.19
CA VAL A 6 32.15 -25.82 -7.31
C VAL A 6 31.83 -24.49 -8.03
N PRO A 7 32.72 -23.91 -8.88
CA PRO A 7 32.42 -22.66 -9.58
C PRO A 7 31.26 -22.76 -10.57
N ARG A 8 31.02 -23.93 -11.19
CA ARG A 8 29.90 -24.12 -12.14
C ARG A 8 28.56 -24.21 -11.42
N TYR A 9 28.51 -24.94 -10.30
CA TYR A 9 27.29 -25.04 -9.49
C TYR A 9 26.95 -23.70 -8.81
N LEU A 10 27.96 -22.96 -8.33
CA LEU A 10 27.76 -21.60 -7.83
C LEU A 10 27.22 -20.65 -8.89
N ALA A 11 27.81 -20.64 -10.10
CA ALA A 11 27.33 -19.81 -11.20
C ALA A 11 25.89 -20.16 -11.60
N ALA A 12 25.54 -21.45 -11.66
CA ALA A 12 24.18 -21.90 -11.95
C ALA A 12 23.19 -21.47 -10.86
N ALA A 13 23.55 -21.63 -9.58
CA ALA A 13 22.71 -21.21 -8.46
C ALA A 13 22.48 -19.69 -8.45
N LEU A 14 23.53 -18.89 -8.66
CA LEU A 14 23.42 -17.43 -8.78
C LEU A 14 22.56 -17.02 -9.97
N GLY A 15 22.70 -17.69 -11.12
CA GLY A 15 21.86 -17.45 -12.29
C GLY A 15 20.38 -17.74 -12.03
N MET A 16 20.08 -18.85 -11.34
CA MET A 16 18.70 -19.17 -10.92
C MET A 16 18.14 -18.14 -9.95
N LEU A 17 18.92 -17.72 -8.94
CA LEU A 17 18.50 -16.69 -7.98
C LEU A 17 18.27 -15.34 -8.66
N ALA A 18 19.14 -14.94 -9.58
CA ALA A 18 18.98 -13.70 -10.34
C ALA A 18 17.75 -13.76 -11.26
N GLY A 19 17.54 -14.88 -11.95
CA GLY A 19 16.36 -15.09 -12.80
C GLY A 19 15.05 -15.07 -12.01
N LEU A 20 15.01 -15.75 -10.86
CA LEU A 20 13.85 -15.73 -9.97
C LEU A 20 13.62 -14.33 -9.40
N GLY A 21 14.67 -13.64 -8.98
CA GLY A 21 14.60 -12.27 -8.47
C GLY A 21 14.04 -11.29 -9.52
N ALA A 22 14.55 -11.35 -10.75
CA ALA A 22 14.04 -10.52 -11.85
C ALA A 22 12.57 -10.85 -12.16
N TYR A 23 12.20 -12.13 -12.13
CA TYR A 23 10.82 -12.57 -12.32
C TYR A 23 9.90 -12.02 -11.22
N VAL A 24 10.30 -12.11 -9.94
CA VAL A 24 9.54 -11.57 -8.80
C VAL A 24 9.35 -10.05 -8.93
N VAL A 25 10.40 -9.32 -9.29
CA VAL A 25 10.33 -7.86 -9.52
C VAL A 25 9.34 -7.52 -10.64
N HIS A 26 9.34 -8.31 -11.72
CA HIS A 26 8.43 -8.12 -12.84
C HIS A 26 6.96 -8.39 -12.46
N ILE A 27 6.66 -9.56 -11.89
CA ILE A 27 5.27 -9.94 -11.58
C ILE A 27 4.64 -9.12 -10.45
N SER A 28 5.46 -8.59 -9.53
CA SER A 28 4.99 -7.76 -8.42
C SER A 28 4.76 -6.29 -8.82
N ASN A 29 5.07 -5.92 -10.08
CA ASN A 29 5.04 -4.54 -10.55
C ASN A 29 5.84 -3.60 -9.62
N ALA A 30 6.99 -4.06 -9.12
CA ALA A 30 7.71 -3.43 -8.00
C ALA A 30 8.06 -1.94 -8.25
N PHE A 31 8.33 -1.58 -9.51
CA PHE A 31 8.66 -0.20 -9.86
C PHE A 31 7.50 0.79 -9.67
N SER A 32 6.24 0.34 -9.72
CA SER A 32 5.10 1.25 -9.51
C SER A 32 5.05 1.80 -8.08
N TYR A 33 5.62 1.09 -7.10
CA TYR A 33 5.73 1.55 -5.71
C TYR A 33 6.68 2.75 -5.51
N LEU A 34 7.50 3.08 -6.52
CA LEU A 34 8.32 4.29 -6.50
C LEU A 34 7.50 5.56 -6.74
N SER A 35 6.32 5.42 -7.36
CA SER A 35 5.35 6.48 -7.65
C SER A 35 4.37 6.72 -6.50
N ASP A 36 3.59 7.78 -6.60
CA ASP A 36 2.43 8.08 -5.74
C ASP A 36 1.08 7.83 -6.44
N ASP A 37 1.11 7.20 -7.61
CA ASP A 37 -0.09 6.77 -8.32
C ASP A 37 -0.95 5.83 -7.42
N PRO A 38 -2.20 6.20 -7.10
CA PRO A 38 -3.12 5.34 -6.35
C PRO A 38 -3.33 3.94 -6.96
N ALA A 39 -3.15 3.78 -8.27
CA ALA A 39 -3.24 2.48 -8.94
C ALA A 39 -2.16 1.49 -8.43
N ALA A 40 -0.99 1.99 -7.99
CA ALA A 40 0.05 1.14 -7.40
C ALA A 40 -0.41 0.50 -6.07
N CYS A 41 -1.34 1.13 -5.35
CA CYS A 41 -1.88 0.58 -4.10
C CYS A 41 -2.81 -0.62 -4.32
N VAL A 42 -3.41 -0.73 -5.50
CA VAL A 42 -4.26 -1.88 -5.90
C VAL A 42 -3.52 -2.91 -6.74
N ASN A 43 -2.18 -2.91 -6.72
CA ASN A 43 -1.40 -4.05 -7.23
C ASN A 43 -1.81 -5.38 -6.56
N CYS A 44 -2.35 -5.31 -5.34
CA CYS A 44 -2.94 -6.45 -4.64
C CYS A 44 -4.46 -6.26 -4.49
N HIS A 45 -5.22 -7.28 -4.87
CA HIS A 45 -6.69 -7.27 -4.82
C HIS A 45 -7.28 -7.01 -3.42
N ILE A 46 -6.55 -7.37 -2.36
CA ILE A 46 -6.94 -7.11 -0.97
C ILE A 46 -7.11 -5.62 -0.64
N MET A 47 -6.49 -4.74 -1.42
CA MET A 47 -6.64 -3.28 -1.28
C MET A 47 -7.84 -2.71 -2.05
N GLY A 48 -8.59 -3.54 -2.79
CA GLY A 48 -9.69 -3.08 -3.66
C GLY A 48 -10.77 -2.32 -2.89
N SER A 49 -11.24 -2.82 -1.75
CA SER A 49 -12.26 -2.13 -0.93
C SER A 49 -11.74 -0.80 -0.35
N TYR A 50 -10.44 -0.73 -0.07
CA TYR A 50 -9.79 0.48 0.45
C TYR A 50 -9.71 1.53 -0.66
N TYR A 51 -9.19 1.16 -1.83
CA TYR A 51 -9.19 2.04 -3.00
C TYR A 51 -10.59 2.54 -3.34
N ALA A 52 -11.59 1.65 -3.36
CA ALA A 52 -12.96 2.00 -3.67
C ALA A 52 -13.53 3.03 -2.68
N SER A 53 -13.28 2.86 -1.38
CA SER A 53 -13.75 3.83 -0.37
C SER A 53 -12.98 5.15 -0.43
N HIS A 54 -11.68 5.16 -0.75
CA HIS A 54 -10.96 6.40 -1.07
C HIS A 54 -11.55 7.10 -2.29
N ALA A 55 -11.82 6.34 -3.36
CA ALA A 55 -12.37 6.85 -4.60
C ALA A 55 -13.82 7.37 -4.48
N HIS A 56 -14.51 7.09 -3.37
CA HIS A 56 -15.83 7.62 -3.04
C HIS A 56 -15.80 8.59 -1.84
N SER A 57 -14.62 9.09 -1.47
CA SER A 57 -14.45 10.01 -0.35
C SER A 57 -14.23 11.46 -0.81
N SER A 58 -14.31 12.39 0.14
CA SER A 58 -13.91 13.79 -0.03
C SER A 58 -12.43 13.97 -0.40
N HIS A 59 -11.60 12.95 -0.22
CA HIS A 59 -10.16 13.04 -0.45
C HIS A 59 -9.73 12.58 -1.85
N LYS A 60 -10.61 11.92 -2.65
CA LYS A 60 -10.26 11.41 -3.99
C LYS A 60 -9.60 12.45 -4.90
N GLY A 61 -10.10 13.69 -4.90
CA GLY A 61 -9.62 14.76 -5.79
C GLY A 61 -8.49 15.61 -5.21
N ALA A 62 -8.14 15.42 -3.93
CA ALA A 62 -7.21 16.27 -3.21
C ALA A 62 -5.99 15.53 -2.65
N ALA A 63 -6.07 14.21 -2.51
CA ALA A 63 -5.03 13.39 -1.91
C ALA A 63 -4.97 11.99 -2.55
N THR A 64 -3.76 11.52 -2.79
CA THR A 64 -3.44 10.12 -3.09
C THR A 64 -3.31 9.30 -1.81
N CYS A 65 -3.20 7.97 -1.94
CA CYS A 65 -2.99 7.08 -0.80
C CYS A 65 -1.75 7.48 0.03
N ASN A 66 -0.65 7.84 -0.65
CA ASN A 66 0.62 8.20 0.00
C ASN A 66 0.56 9.57 0.68
N ASP A 67 -0.36 10.46 0.30
CA ASP A 67 -0.53 11.74 0.98
C ASP A 67 -0.97 11.58 2.42
N CYS A 68 -1.68 10.48 2.71
CA CYS A 68 -2.11 10.08 4.05
C CYS A 68 -1.19 9.02 4.66
N HIS A 69 -0.82 7.96 3.93
CA HIS A 69 -0.16 6.78 4.51
C HIS A 69 1.38 6.80 4.53
N VAL A 70 2.02 7.81 3.93
CA VAL A 70 3.49 7.89 3.84
C VAL A 70 3.97 9.22 4.44
N PRO A 71 5.12 9.27 5.15
CA PRO A 71 5.61 10.51 5.74
C PRO A 71 6.13 11.49 4.67
N HIS A 72 5.92 12.79 4.92
CA HIS A 72 6.34 13.90 4.05
C HIS A 72 7.47 14.75 4.65
N THR A 73 8.19 14.21 5.64
CA THR A 73 9.31 14.88 6.32
C THR A 73 10.64 14.81 5.56
N GLY A 74 10.68 14.11 4.43
CA GLY A 74 11.85 14.03 3.55
C GLY A 74 11.82 12.80 2.64
N VAL A 75 12.59 12.87 1.54
CA VAL A 75 12.65 11.80 0.52
C VAL A 75 13.15 10.48 1.12
N PHE A 76 14.18 10.53 1.97
CA PHE A 76 14.69 9.33 2.65
C PHE A 76 13.65 8.71 3.58
N ALA A 77 12.99 9.51 4.41
CA ALA A 77 11.96 9.03 5.34
C ALA A 77 10.78 8.40 4.58
N LYS A 78 10.35 9.03 3.47
CA LYS A 78 9.33 8.50 2.56
C LYS A 78 9.67 7.10 2.06
N TYR A 79 10.83 6.93 1.42
CA TYR A 79 11.18 5.64 0.81
C TYR A 79 11.56 4.58 1.84
N ALA A 80 12.19 4.95 2.96
CA ALA A 80 12.46 4.03 4.06
C ALA A 80 11.15 3.49 4.67
N PHE A 81 10.15 4.34 4.83
CA PHE A 81 8.83 3.93 5.32
C PHE A 81 8.12 3.02 4.31
N LYS A 82 8.06 3.41 3.02
CA LYS A 82 7.48 2.58 1.96
C LYS A 82 8.14 1.20 1.87
N ALA A 83 9.47 1.13 1.99
CA ALA A 83 10.20 -0.14 1.95
C ALA A 83 9.87 -1.03 3.16
N ARG A 84 9.89 -0.48 4.38
CA ARG A 84 9.57 -1.22 5.60
C ARG A 84 8.14 -1.73 5.60
N ASP A 85 7.20 -0.86 5.25
CA ASP A 85 5.77 -1.17 5.23
C ASP A 85 5.42 -2.16 4.10
N GLY A 86 6.01 -1.95 2.91
CA GLY A 86 5.89 -2.88 1.79
C GLY A 86 6.43 -4.28 2.10
N LEU A 87 7.59 -4.40 2.77
CA LEU A 87 8.13 -5.68 3.21
C LEU A 87 7.22 -6.36 4.24
N TYR A 88 6.66 -5.59 5.18
CA TYR A 88 5.70 -6.11 6.16
C TYR A 88 4.46 -6.66 5.44
N HIS A 89 3.83 -5.88 4.56
CA HIS A 89 2.64 -6.32 3.83
C HIS A 89 2.91 -7.54 2.95
N ALA A 90 4.04 -7.56 2.23
CA ALA A 90 4.44 -8.71 1.43
C ALA A 90 4.62 -9.96 2.29
N SER A 91 5.25 -9.85 3.46
CA SER A 91 5.42 -11.00 4.37
C SER A 91 4.09 -11.53 4.91
N VAL A 92 3.20 -10.65 5.36
CA VAL A 92 1.87 -11.04 5.89
C VAL A 92 1.05 -11.73 4.81
N PHE A 93 1.01 -11.16 3.61
CA PHE A 93 0.26 -11.72 2.48
C PHE A 93 0.83 -13.08 2.04
N THR A 94 2.15 -13.20 1.96
CA THR A 94 2.83 -14.47 1.60
C THR A 94 2.51 -15.58 2.61
N LEU A 95 2.42 -15.23 3.89
CA LEU A 95 2.09 -16.15 4.98
C LEU A 95 0.57 -16.32 5.18
N ARG A 96 -0.26 -15.69 4.35
CA ARG A 96 -1.72 -15.67 4.46
C ARG A 96 -2.24 -15.24 5.84
N GLY A 97 -1.57 -14.25 6.42
CA GLY A 97 -1.84 -13.72 7.75
C GLY A 97 -2.78 -12.51 7.76
N GLU A 98 -3.45 -12.20 6.65
CA GLU A 98 -4.33 -11.04 6.55
C GLU A 98 -5.60 -11.18 7.41
N PRO A 99 -5.91 -10.20 8.28
CA PRO A 99 -7.19 -10.17 8.98
C PRO A 99 -8.31 -9.71 8.02
N GLN A 100 -9.55 -10.15 8.28
CA GLN A 100 -10.70 -9.65 7.52
C GLN A 100 -10.88 -8.15 7.69
N ALA A 101 -10.72 -7.65 8.92
CA ALA A 101 -10.70 -6.22 9.21
C ALA A 101 -9.27 -5.74 9.45
N MET A 102 -8.69 -5.02 8.49
CA MET A 102 -7.34 -4.49 8.63
C MET A 102 -7.33 -3.23 9.49
N MET A 103 -6.48 -3.27 10.52
CA MET A 103 -6.28 -2.17 11.45
C MET A 103 -4.89 -1.58 11.27
N ILE A 104 -4.83 -0.26 11.15
CA ILE A 104 -3.56 0.45 11.00
C ILE A 104 -2.71 0.30 12.27
N LYS A 105 -1.44 -0.05 12.10
CA LYS A 105 -0.48 -0.14 13.20
C LYS A 105 -0.05 1.25 13.66
N GLU A 106 0.48 1.34 14.88
CA GLU A 106 0.91 2.61 15.50
C GLU A 106 1.82 3.46 14.60
N ALA A 107 2.78 2.84 13.90
CA ALA A 107 3.67 3.54 12.97
C ALA A 107 2.88 4.21 11.83
N GLY A 108 1.92 3.51 11.23
CA GLY A 108 1.04 4.07 10.20
C GLY A 108 0.07 5.10 10.77
N ALA A 109 -0.49 4.85 11.96
CA ALA A 109 -1.40 5.77 12.63
C ALA A 109 -0.72 7.11 12.92
N ASN A 110 0.53 7.09 13.38
CA ASN A 110 1.34 8.28 13.58
C ASN A 110 1.50 9.09 12.28
N VAL A 111 1.82 8.42 11.17
CA VAL A 111 1.99 9.06 9.86
C VAL A 111 0.68 9.66 9.37
N VAL A 112 -0.43 8.91 9.42
CA VAL A 112 -1.74 9.40 9.00
C VAL A 112 -2.17 10.60 9.83
N GLN A 113 -2.02 10.55 11.16
CA GLN A 113 -2.36 11.67 12.04
C GLN A 113 -1.52 12.91 11.74
N ALA A 114 -0.20 12.75 11.59
CA ALA A 114 0.69 13.86 11.21
C ALA A 114 0.29 14.46 9.86
N ASN A 115 -0.15 13.64 8.91
CA ASN A 115 -0.57 14.07 7.59
C ASN A 115 -1.95 14.76 7.61
N CYS A 116 -2.87 14.35 8.49
CA CYS A 116 -4.10 15.12 8.76
C CYS A 116 -3.74 16.54 9.22
N VAL A 117 -2.85 16.66 10.20
CA VAL A 117 -2.40 17.97 10.74
C VAL A 117 -1.60 18.76 9.70
N ARG A 118 -0.83 18.10 8.83
CA ARG A 118 -0.09 18.77 7.75
C ARG A 118 -1.02 19.57 6.83
N CYS A 119 -2.15 18.99 6.44
CA CYS A 119 -3.10 19.64 5.53
C CYS A 119 -4.13 20.52 6.26
N HIS A 120 -4.58 20.11 7.45
CA HIS A 120 -5.66 20.80 8.19
C HIS A 120 -5.16 21.65 9.36
N GLY A 121 -3.85 21.76 9.58
CA GLY A 121 -3.26 22.43 10.74
C GLY A 121 -3.68 23.88 10.90
N ARG A 122 -3.86 24.62 9.79
CA ARG A 122 -4.36 26.01 9.84
C ARG A 122 -5.77 26.10 10.41
N LEU A 123 -6.65 25.18 10.02
CA LEU A 123 -8.03 25.15 10.54
C LEU A 123 -8.02 24.76 12.02
N ASN A 124 -7.20 23.78 12.38
CA ASN A 124 -7.05 23.34 13.77
C ASN A 124 -6.54 24.47 14.67
N GLU A 125 -5.56 25.26 14.21
CA GLU A 125 -5.02 26.38 14.98
C GLU A 125 -6.06 27.49 15.20
N ILE A 126 -7.00 27.69 14.28
CA ILE A 126 -8.09 28.67 14.44
C ILE A 126 -9.09 28.19 15.51
N VAL A 127 -9.39 26.89 15.54
CA VAL A 127 -10.43 26.32 16.41
C VAL A 127 -9.91 25.98 17.80
N ALA A 128 -8.68 25.45 17.88
CA ALA A 128 -8.05 25.01 19.12
C ALA A 128 -6.53 25.32 19.09
N PRO A 129 -6.16 26.60 19.26
CA PRO A 129 -4.76 27.03 19.26
C PRO A 129 -3.94 26.27 20.31
N GLY A 130 -2.78 25.76 19.93
CA GLY A 130 -1.87 25.09 20.86
C GLY A 130 -2.33 23.71 21.38
N ALA A 131 -3.36 23.10 20.79
CA ALA A 131 -3.83 21.75 21.12
C ALA A 131 -3.45 20.73 20.03
N PRO A 132 -2.21 20.19 20.04
CA PRO A 132 -1.76 19.28 19.01
C PRO A 132 -2.47 17.93 19.10
N VAL A 133 -3.11 17.51 18.01
CA VAL A 133 -3.71 16.19 17.92
C VAL A 133 -2.64 15.18 17.49
N THR A 134 -2.19 14.35 18.44
CA THR A 134 -1.13 13.35 18.23
C THR A 134 -1.57 11.97 18.71
N LEU A 135 -0.94 10.92 18.16
CA LEU A 135 -1.16 9.55 18.66
C LEU A 135 -0.68 9.40 20.10
N ALA A 136 0.46 10.01 20.45
CA ALA A 136 1.00 9.97 21.80
C ALA A 136 0.00 10.54 22.82
N GLY A 137 -0.60 11.69 22.53
CA GLY A 137 -1.65 12.27 23.37
C GLY A 137 -2.85 11.34 23.52
N LYS A 138 -3.34 10.72 22.43
CA LYS A 138 -4.41 9.71 22.51
C LYS A 138 -4.03 8.53 23.42
N LEU A 139 -2.81 8.00 23.28
CA LEU A 139 -2.35 6.86 24.08
C LEU A 139 -2.23 7.21 25.58
N HIS A 140 -2.02 8.47 25.92
CA HIS A 140 -2.05 8.97 27.31
C HIS A 140 -3.44 9.41 27.79
N GLY A 141 -4.49 9.25 26.98
CA GLY A 141 -5.86 9.65 27.34
C GLY A 141 -6.12 11.16 27.23
N GLU A 142 -5.25 11.90 26.55
CA GLU A 142 -5.29 13.35 26.44
C GLU A 142 -6.07 13.84 25.21
N GLY A 143 -6.73 12.93 24.47
CA GLY A 143 -7.55 13.31 23.32
C GLY A 143 -7.89 12.16 22.37
N HIS A 144 -8.37 12.55 21.19
CA HIS A 144 -8.81 11.65 20.12
C HIS A 144 -8.01 11.91 18.85
N LEU A 145 -7.86 10.91 17.98
CA LEU A 145 -7.31 11.11 16.64
C LEU A 145 -8.34 11.77 15.73
N CYS A 146 -7.89 12.41 14.65
CA CYS A 146 -8.78 13.14 13.73
C CYS A 146 -9.94 12.25 13.25
N TRP A 147 -9.65 11.01 12.87
CA TRP A 147 -10.66 10.07 12.37
C TRP A 147 -11.49 9.37 13.44
N ASP A 148 -11.19 9.56 14.74
CA ASP A 148 -12.08 9.08 15.80
C ASP A 148 -13.39 9.90 15.80
N CYS A 149 -13.31 11.18 15.42
CA CYS A 149 -14.47 12.06 15.20
C CYS A 149 -14.86 12.16 13.72
N HIS A 150 -13.89 12.34 12.81
CA HIS A 150 -14.13 12.39 11.36
C HIS A 150 -14.23 10.99 10.77
N ARG A 151 -15.30 10.26 11.14
CA ARG A 151 -15.46 8.84 10.83
C ARG A 151 -15.74 8.51 9.36
N ASP A 152 -15.96 9.53 8.52
CA ASP A 152 -16.26 9.38 7.08
C ASP A 152 -15.08 9.79 6.18
N VAL A 153 -13.88 10.00 6.75
CA VAL A 153 -12.63 10.02 5.97
C VAL A 153 -12.43 8.65 5.27
N PRO A 154 -11.55 8.53 4.25
CA PRO A 154 -11.36 7.27 3.51
C PRO A 154 -11.31 6.03 4.38
N HIS A 155 -11.96 4.95 3.91
CA HIS A 155 -12.14 3.65 4.58
C HIS A 155 -13.07 3.65 5.81
N GLY A 156 -13.51 4.82 6.26
CA GLY A 156 -14.62 5.01 7.20
C GLY A 156 -14.57 4.15 8.46
N THR A 157 -15.75 3.69 8.89
CA THR A 157 -15.92 2.69 9.96
C THR A 157 -15.93 1.25 9.43
N VAL A 158 -16.15 1.06 8.13
CA VAL A 158 -16.24 -0.26 7.48
C VAL A 158 -14.91 -0.62 6.82
N ARG A 159 -13.98 -1.15 7.63
CA ARG A 159 -12.60 -1.45 7.24
C ARG A 159 -12.36 -2.94 7.01
N SER A 160 -13.15 -3.54 6.12
CA SER A 160 -13.03 -4.96 5.76
C SER A 160 -12.48 -5.15 4.35
N ILE A 161 -11.70 -6.21 4.14
CA ILE A 161 -11.27 -6.63 2.79
C ILE A 161 -12.44 -7.13 1.93
N SER A 162 -13.56 -7.50 2.58
CA SER A 162 -14.78 -8.01 1.95
C SER A 162 -15.93 -6.99 1.95
N SER A 163 -15.69 -5.73 2.31
CA SER A 163 -16.76 -4.71 2.36
C SER A 163 -17.26 -4.26 0.98
N ALA A 164 -16.46 -4.46 -0.07
CA ALA A 164 -16.81 -4.08 -1.43
C ALA A 164 -16.23 -5.10 -2.44
N PRO A 165 -16.74 -6.35 -2.47
CA PRO A 165 -16.17 -7.43 -3.27
C PRO A 165 -16.26 -7.17 -4.78
N ASP A 166 -17.30 -6.45 -5.22
CA ASP A 166 -17.56 -6.14 -6.62
C ASP A 166 -17.12 -4.72 -7.02
N ALA A 167 -16.25 -4.09 -6.21
CA ALA A 167 -15.76 -2.75 -6.51
C ALA A 167 -14.94 -2.73 -7.80
N ILE A 168 -15.30 -1.81 -8.71
CA ILE A 168 -14.53 -1.55 -9.93
C ILE A 168 -13.31 -0.70 -9.54
N VAL A 169 -12.13 -1.31 -9.58
CA VAL A 169 -10.86 -0.67 -9.26
C VAL A 169 -9.84 -0.92 -10.38
N PRO A 170 -8.87 -0.01 -10.59
CA PRO A 170 -7.91 -0.13 -11.69
C PRO A 170 -6.81 -1.13 -11.33
N TYR A 171 -7.14 -2.42 -11.34
CA TYR A 171 -6.16 -3.48 -11.15
C TYR A 171 -5.11 -3.47 -12.28
N PRO A 172 -3.85 -3.82 -11.98
CA PRO A 172 -2.84 -3.96 -13.02
C PRO A 172 -3.23 -5.05 -14.03
N GLU A 173 -2.74 -4.91 -15.26
CA GLU A 173 -2.91 -5.93 -16.28
C GLU A 173 -2.33 -7.28 -15.83
N SER A 174 -2.90 -8.37 -16.37
CA SER A 174 -2.40 -9.71 -16.09
C SER A 174 -0.94 -9.86 -16.51
N ALA A 175 -0.09 -10.28 -15.55
CA ALA A 175 1.31 -10.63 -15.78
C ALA A 175 1.48 -11.87 -16.68
N MET A 176 0.39 -12.56 -17.04
CA MET A 176 0.45 -13.71 -17.96
C MET A 176 0.82 -13.26 -19.37
N PRO A 177 1.85 -13.85 -20.00
CA PRO A 177 2.19 -13.55 -21.38
C PRO A 177 1.03 -13.77 -22.34
N ALA A 178 0.96 -12.95 -23.40
CA ALA A 178 -0.12 -13.02 -24.39
C ALA A 178 -0.28 -14.41 -25.02
N TRP A 179 0.83 -15.10 -25.28
CA TRP A 179 0.81 -16.46 -25.86
C TRP A 179 0.13 -17.48 -24.93
N LEU A 180 0.26 -17.34 -23.61
CA LEU A 180 -0.34 -18.24 -22.63
C LEU A 180 -1.83 -17.95 -22.45
N ARG A 181 -2.24 -16.67 -22.51
CA ARG A 181 -3.65 -16.27 -22.52
C ARG A 181 -4.36 -16.81 -23.77
N ALA A 182 -3.73 -16.66 -24.94
CA ALA A 182 -4.25 -17.20 -26.20
C ALA A 182 -4.40 -18.73 -26.16
N ALA A 183 -3.41 -19.45 -25.61
CA ALA A 183 -3.48 -20.90 -25.45
C ALA A 183 -4.61 -21.37 -24.50
N ARG A 184 -5.01 -20.53 -23.53
CA ARG A 184 -6.14 -20.79 -22.62
C ARG A 184 -7.50 -20.34 -23.17
N GLY A 185 -7.55 -19.79 -24.38
CA GLY A 185 -8.78 -19.24 -24.96
C GLY A 185 -9.27 -17.96 -24.27
N GLU A 186 -8.41 -17.28 -23.49
CA GLU A 186 -8.74 -16.00 -22.88
C GLU A 186 -8.55 -14.88 -23.90
N SER A 187 -9.63 -14.16 -24.20
CA SER A 187 -9.57 -12.90 -24.97
C SER A 187 -8.81 -11.83 -24.16
N PRO A 188 -8.16 -10.84 -24.81
CA PRO A 188 -7.59 -9.70 -24.10
C PRO A 188 -8.64 -9.11 -23.14
N SER A 189 -8.22 -8.76 -21.91
CA SER A 189 -9.12 -8.15 -20.91
C SER A 189 -9.88 -6.98 -21.55
N PRO A 190 -11.23 -6.91 -21.47
CA PRO A 190 -12.01 -5.85 -22.10
C PRO A 190 -11.85 -4.46 -21.47
N LEU A 191 -10.89 -4.21 -20.58
CA LEU A 191 -10.84 -2.96 -19.81
C LEU A 191 -9.44 -2.34 -19.79
N PRO A 192 -9.21 -1.35 -20.66
CA PRO A 192 -8.61 -0.10 -20.28
C PRO A 192 -9.75 0.89 -19.99
N ARG A 193 -10.01 1.19 -18.71
CA ARG A 193 -10.69 2.41 -18.28
C ARG A 193 -9.97 3.00 -17.08
#